data_AF-I6QEX5-F1
#
_entry.id   AF-I6QEX5-F1
#
_cell.length_a   1.000
_cell.length_b   1.000
_cell.length_c   1.000
_cell.angle_alpha   90.00
_cell.angle_beta   90.00
_cell.angle_gamma   90.00
#
_symmetry.space_group_name_H-M   'P 1'
#
loop_
_entity.id
_entity.type
_entity.pdbx_description
1 polymer ?
#
loop_
_entity_poly.entity_id
_entity_poly.type
_entity_poly.pdbx_seq_one_letter_code
_entity_poly.pdbx_strand_id
1 'polypeptide(L)'
;SIPKGSQQNITFQVPDAFSSFPQEPFSIKHNSNSVATISRPDKSTNNFTISIPEKSSEDITTTFNFLAQLTSYAKSKVTEPKSIVYSFYSENTMFNDVIDYVAKNTSAIT
;
A
#
# COMPACT_ATOMS: atom_id res chain seq x y z
N SER A 1 -9.99 6.03 -7.88
CA SER A 1 -11.44 6.18 -8.02
C SER A 1 -12.00 4.96 -8.72
N ILE A 2 -13.26 4.60 -8.47
CA ILE A 2 -13.98 3.53 -9.14
C ILE A 2 -15.07 4.19 -9.99
N PRO A 3 -14.91 4.28 -11.32
CA PRO A 3 -15.93 4.86 -12.17
C PRO A 3 -17.22 4.04 -12.16
N LYS A 4 -18.35 4.70 -12.34
CA LYS A 4 -19.66 4.07 -12.54
C LYS A 4 -19.58 3.01 -13.63
N GLY A 5 -20.09 1.82 -13.33
CA GLY A 5 -20.11 0.67 -14.24
C GLY A 5 -18.80 -0.10 -14.36
N SER A 6 -17.73 0.30 -13.65
CA SER A 6 -16.45 -0.42 -13.67
C SER A 6 -16.54 -1.76 -12.92
N GLN A 7 -15.86 -2.77 -13.46
CA GLN A 7 -15.57 -4.06 -12.80
C GLN A 7 -14.09 -4.45 -13.02
N GLN A 8 -13.27 -3.53 -13.50
CA GLN A 8 -11.87 -3.83 -13.76
C GLN A 8 -11.12 -3.85 -12.44
N ASN A 9 -10.40 -4.95 -12.19
CA ASN A 9 -9.50 -5.02 -11.07
C ASN A 9 -8.35 -4.04 -11.28
N ILE A 10 -7.93 -3.38 -10.21
CA ILE A 10 -6.78 -2.49 -10.22
C ILE A 10 -5.62 -3.23 -9.57
N THR A 11 -4.45 -3.22 -10.21
CA THR A 11 -3.23 -3.81 -9.64
C THR A 11 -2.24 -2.72 -9.25
N PHE A 12 -1.59 -2.90 -8.12
CA PHE A 12 -0.52 -2.02 -7.68
C PHE A 12 0.61 -2.80 -7.01
N GLN A 13 1.83 -2.28 -7.09
CA GLN A 13 3.03 -2.86 -6.54
C GLN A 13 3.64 -1.92 -5.50
N VAL A 14 3.95 -2.49 -4.34
CA VAL A 14 4.67 -1.84 -3.24
C VAL A 14 6.16 -2.14 -3.37
N PRO A 15 7.08 -1.20 -3.05
CA PRO A 15 8.52 -1.46 -3.10
C PRO A 15 8.96 -2.69 -2.27
N ASP A 16 9.97 -3.41 -2.76
CA ASP A 16 10.56 -4.59 -2.09
C ASP A 16 11.25 -4.26 -0.75
N ALA A 17 11.43 -2.97 -0.46
CA ALA A 17 11.89 -2.50 0.83
C ALA A 17 10.88 -2.79 1.96
N PHE A 18 9.61 -3.05 1.64
CA PHE A 18 8.54 -3.28 2.60
C PHE A 18 8.12 -4.75 2.66
N SER A 19 7.67 -5.17 3.84
CA SER A 19 7.16 -6.49 4.17
C SER A 19 6.12 -6.41 5.30
N SER A 20 5.77 -7.56 5.88
CA SER A 20 4.79 -7.68 6.98
C SER A 20 3.40 -7.17 6.62
N PHE A 21 3.01 -7.36 5.36
CA PHE A 21 1.71 -6.98 4.84
C PHE A 21 0.56 -7.81 5.43
N PRO A 22 -0.70 -7.33 5.34
CA PRO A 22 -1.88 -8.12 5.65
C PRO A 22 -1.85 -9.48 4.95
N GLN A 23 -2.12 -10.54 5.71
CA GLN A 23 -2.08 -11.92 5.20
C GLN A 23 -3.39 -12.34 4.55
N GLU A 24 -4.48 -11.75 5.00
CA GLU A 24 -5.84 -12.01 4.52
C GLU A 24 -6.36 -10.80 3.74
N PRO A 25 -7.23 -11.03 2.73
CA PRO A 25 -7.90 -9.95 2.04
C PRO A 25 -8.75 -9.09 2.99
N PHE A 26 -8.92 -7.82 2.66
CA PHE A 26 -9.74 -6.90 3.46
C PHE A 26 -10.56 -5.95 2.58
N SER A 27 -11.73 -5.57 3.08
CA SER A 27 -12.68 -4.73 2.35
C SER A 27 -12.30 -3.26 2.41
N ILE A 28 -12.40 -2.59 1.26
CA ILE A 28 -12.47 -1.13 1.16
C ILE A 28 -13.93 -0.72 1.38
N LYS A 29 -14.15 0.23 2.29
CA LYS A 29 -15.49 0.74 2.62
C LYS A 29 -15.73 2.13 2.03
N HIS A 30 -16.97 2.38 1.63
CA HIS A 30 -17.51 3.70 1.30
C HIS A 30 -18.93 3.78 1.87
N ASN A 31 -19.22 4.80 2.67
CA ASN A 31 -20.50 4.92 3.40
C ASN A 31 -20.88 3.64 4.16
N SER A 32 -19.91 3.06 4.86
CA SER A 32 -20.02 1.79 5.61
C SER A 32 -20.28 0.53 4.77
N ASN A 33 -20.46 0.64 3.46
CA ASN A 33 -20.65 -0.49 2.55
C ASN A 33 -19.30 -0.96 1.98
N SER A 34 -19.14 -2.27 1.82
CA SER A 34 -17.97 -2.82 1.13
C SER A 34 -18.11 -2.59 -0.37
N VAL A 35 -17.14 -1.90 -0.98
CA VAL A 35 -17.18 -1.53 -2.41
C VAL A 35 -16.09 -2.19 -3.24
N ALA A 36 -15.02 -2.67 -2.58
CA ALA A 36 -13.95 -3.42 -3.19
C ALA A 36 -13.22 -4.25 -2.12
N THR A 37 -12.40 -5.20 -2.56
CA THR A 37 -11.56 -6.03 -1.69
C THR A 37 -10.11 -5.92 -2.13
N ILE A 38 -9.21 -5.66 -1.19
CA ILE A 38 -7.77 -5.70 -1.42
C ILE A 38 -7.27 -7.08 -1.05
N SER A 39 -6.47 -7.67 -1.92
CA SER A 39 -5.78 -8.94 -1.69
C SER A 39 -4.35 -8.88 -2.20
N ARG A 40 -3.52 -9.81 -1.70
CA ARG A 40 -2.17 -10.06 -2.19
C ARG A 40 -2.12 -11.50 -2.71
N PRO A 41 -2.43 -11.73 -4.00
CA PRO A 41 -2.65 -13.08 -4.53
C PRO A 41 -1.43 -13.99 -4.37
N ASP A 42 -0.24 -13.43 -4.59
CA ASP A 42 1.04 -14.10 -4.35
C ASP A 42 1.77 -13.45 -3.18
N LYS A 43 1.81 -14.16 -2.04
CA LYS A 43 2.44 -13.70 -0.80
C LYS A 43 3.96 -13.55 -0.89
N SER A 44 4.60 -14.10 -1.93
CA SER A 44 6.03 -13.93 -2.21
C SER A 44 6.36 -12.63 -2.94
N THR A 45 5.34 -11.96 -3.49
CA THR A 45 5.48 -10.68 -4.19
C THR A 45 4.88 -9.53 -3.39
N ASN A 46 5.20 -8.31 -3.82
CA ASN A 46 4.59 -7.08 -3.31
C ASN A 46 3.49 -6.55 -4.23
N ASN A 47 2.87 -7.44 -5.01
CA ASN A 47 1.77 -7.13 -5.92
C ASN A 47 0.42 -7.33 -5.23
N PHE A 48 -0.40 -6.28 -5.26
CA PHE A 48 -1.73 -6.27 -4.69
C PHE A 48 -2.77 -6.07 -5.79
N THR A 49 -3.96 -6.62 -5.53
CA THR A 49 -5.12 -6.49 -6.41
C THR A 49 -6.28 -5.92 -5.62
N ILE A 50 -6.89 -4.87 -6.16
CA ILE A 50 -8.18 -4.34 -5.75
C ILE A 50 -9.24 -4.97 -6.64
N SER A 51 -10.07 -5.84 -6.08
CA SER A 51 -11.18 -6.47 -6.77
C SER A 51 -12.49 -5.73 -6.52
N ILE A 52 -13.18 -5.37 -7.60
CA ILE A 52 -14.45 -4.65 -7.56
C ILE A 52 -15.57 -5.66 -7.87
N PRO A 53 -16.37 -6.09 -6.87
CA PRO A 53 -17.24 -7.26 -7.01
C PRO A 53 -18.47 -7.01 -7.91
N GLU A 54 -18.99 -5.78 -7.94
CA GLU A 54 -20.19 -5.43 -8.71
C GLU A 54 -19.95 -4.15 -9.52
N LYS A 55 -20.73 -3.97 -10.60
CA LYS A 55 -20.75 -2.70 -11.34
C LYS A 55 -21.18 -1.60 -10.38
N SER A 56 -20.27 -0.69 -10.07
CA SER A 56 -20.61 0.47 -9.25
C SER A 56 -21.77 1.24 -9.89
N SER A 57 -22.84 1.51 -9.13
CA SER A 57 -24.00 2.28 -9.60
C SER A 57 -23.72 3.79 -9.70
N GLU A 58 -22.63 4.23 -9.07
CA GLU A 58 -22.16 5.61 -8.96
C GLU A 58 -20.63 5.69 -9.07
N ASP A 59 -20.09 6.91 -9.18
CA ASP A 59 -18.66 7.13 -9.08
C ASP A 59 -18.23 7.11 -7.61
N ILE A 60 -17.29 6.22 -7.26
CA ILE A 60 -16.83 6.05 -5.88
C ILE A 60 -15.39 6.53 -5.76
N THR A 61 -15.16 7.45 -4.82
CA THR A 61 -13.82 7.83 -4.40
C THR A 61 -13.66 7.49 -2.92
N THR A 62 -12.65 6.69 -2.61
CA THR A 62 -12.36 6.23 -1.26
C THR A 62 -10.86 6.01 -1.11
N THR A 63 -10.41 5.89 0.12
CA THR A 63 -9.02 5.65 0.50
C THR A 63 -8.94 4.40 1.36
N PHE A 64 -7.83 3.69 1.28
CA PHE A 64 -7.52 2.57 2.15
C PHE A 64 -6.11 2.72 2.69
N ASN A 65 -5.85 2.10 3.84
CA ASN A 65 -4.53 2.07 4.44
C ASN A 65 -4.26 0.65 4.96
N PHE A 66 -3.01 0.22 4.89
CA PHE A 66 -2.54 -0.97 5.61
C PHE A 66 -1.16 -0.68 6.19
N LEU A 67 -0.83 -1.38 7.27
CA LEU A 67 0.49 -1.28 7.88
C LEU A 67 1.47 -2.19 7.15
N ALA A 68 2.69 -1.69 6.98
CA ALA A 68 3.83 -2.44 6.47
C ALA A 68 5.06 -2.12 7.31
N GLN A 69 6.10 -2.94 7.19
CA GLN A 69 7.37 -2.73 7.88
C GLN A 69 8.50 -2.78 6.87
N LEU A 70 9.60 -2.07 7.12
CA LEU A 70 10.81 -2.29 6.34
C LEU A 70 11.35 -3.71 6.55
N THR A 71 11.84 -4.32 5.48
CA THR A 71 12.62 -5.56 5.53
C THR A 71 13.91 -5.36 6.33
N SER A 72 14.48 -6.44 6.86
CA SER A 72 15.77 -6.38 7.56
C SER A 72 16.89 -5.83 6.67
N TYR A 73 16.86 -6.14 5.37
CA TYR A 73 17.79 -5.60 4.39
C TYR A 73 17.59 -4.09 4.19
N ALA A 74 16.35 -3.62 3.97
CA ALA A 74 16.11 -2.19 3.82
C ALA A 74 16.49 -1.40 5.08
N LYS A 75 16.17 -1.94 6.27
CA LYS A 75 16.58 -1.35 7.56
C LYS A 75 18.09 -1.23 7.68
N SER A 76 18.87 -2.24 7.28
CA SER A 76 20.34 -2.19 7.40
C SER A 76 21.01 -1.18 6.46
N LYS A 77 20.31 -0.73 5.42
CA LYS A 77 20.76 0.35 4.53
C LYS A 77 20.52 1.75 5.10
N VAL A 78 19.75 1.89 6.18
CA VAL A 78 19.52 3.16 6.86
C VAL A 78 20.52 3.30 8.01
N THR A 79 21.72 3.76 7.68
CA THR A 79 22.84 3.88 8.63
C THR A 79 22.96 5.26 9.28
N GLU A 80 22.34 6.27 8.69
CA GLU A 80 22.32 7.66 9.16
C GLU A 80 20.97 8.31 8.78
N PRO A 81 20.60 9.44 9.40
CA PRO A 81 19.41 10.18 9.03
C PRO A 81 19.43 10.58 7.57
N LYS A 82 18.39 10.21 6.82
CA LYS A 82 18.27 10.52 5.39
C LYS A 82 16.84 10.38 4.91
N SER A 83 16.52 11.09 3.84
CA SER A 83 15.31 10.89 3.07
C SER A 83 15.52 9.78 2.05
N ILE A 84 14.59 8.82 1.96
CA ILE A 84 14.59 7.80 0.91
C ILE A 84 13.31 7.93 0.11
N VAL A 85 13.47 8.00 -1.22
CA VAL A 85 12.36 7.98 -2.17
C VAL A 85 11.97 6.52 -2.45
N TYR A 86 10.68 6.23 -2.35
CA TYR A 86 10.09 4.95 -2.67
C TYR A 86 9.14 5.09 -3.86
N SER A 87 9.31 4.23 -4.86
CA SER A 87 8.48 4.20 -6.07
C SER A 87 7.45 3.10 -5.98
N PHE A 88 6.19 3.48 -6.03
CA PHE A 88 5.05 2.58 -6.08
C PHE A 88 4.50 2.60 -7.50
N TYR A 89 4.01 1.45 -7.96
CA TYR A 89 3.51 1.30 -9.32
C TYR A 89 2.04 0.90 -9.28
N SER A 90 1.25 1.46 -10.18
CA SER A 90 -0.14 1.05 -10.41
C SER A 90 -0.38 1.07 -11.90
N GLU A 91 -0.63 -0.10 -12.49
CA GLU A 91 -0.74 -0.27 -13.94
C GLU A 91 0.44 0.39 -14.68
N ASN A 92 0.21 1.50 -15.39
CA ASN A 92 1.23 2.25 -16.14
C ASN A 92 1.68 3.55 -15.45
N THR A 93 1.30 3.75 -14.19
CA THR A 93 1.62 4.95 -13.41
C THR A 93 2.60 4.61 -12.31
N MET A 94 3.60 5.46 -12.14
CA MET A 94 4.51 5.42 -10.99
C MET A 94 4.23 6.64 -10.11
N PHE A 95 4.11 6.42 -8.80
CA PHE A 95 4.11 7.50 -7.82
C PHE A 95 5.28 7.34 -6.86
N ASN A 96 5.93 8.45 -6.55
CA ASN A 96 7.05 8.49 -5.63
C ASN A 96 6.61 9.11 -4.32
N ASP A 97 7.00 8.52 -3.21
CA ASP A 97 6.82 9.08 -1.88
C ASP A 97 8.14 9.07 -1.11
N VAL A 98 8.31 10.00 -0.18
CA VAL A 98 9.56 10.20 0.56
C VAL A 98 9.33 9.89 2.03
N ILE A 99 10.20 9.02 2.58
CA ILE A 99 10.24 8.77 4.02
C ILE A 99 11.54 9.35 4.57
N ASP A 100 11.40 10.27 5.53
CA ASP A 100 12.51 10.84 6.29
C ASP A 100 12.85 9.95 7.49
N TYR A 101 14.02 9.34 7.45
CA TYR A 101 14.55 8.57 8.57
C TYR A 101 15.33 9.50 9.49
N VAL A 102 14.91 9.54 10.75
CA VAL A 102 15.55 10.34 11.80
C VAL A 102 16.32 9.43 12.76
N ALA A 103 17.40 9.95 13.35
CA ALA A 103 18.12 9.25 14.39
C ALA A 103 17.20 9.03 15.61
N LYS A 104 17.37 7.90 16.29
CA LYS A 104 16.73 7.71 17.59
C LYS A 104 17.22 8.79 18.54
N ASN A 105 16.31 9.49 19.20
CA ASN A 105 16.66 10.38 20.29
C ASN A 105 17.16 9.53 21.47
N THR A 106 18.47 9.52 21.69
CA THR A 106 19.10 8.75 22.77
C THR A 106 18.88 9.37 24.15
N SER A 107 18.40 10.61 24.23
CA SER A 107 18.10 11.30 25.49
C SER A 107 16.81 10.79 26.18
N ALA A 108 16.03 9.93 25.52
CA ALA A 108 14.83 9.31 26.09
C ALA A 108 15.09 7.90 26.68
N ILE A 109 16.34 7.45 26.72
CA ILE A 109 16.75 6.09 27.17
C ILE A 109 17.53 6.15 28.51
N THR A 110 17.66 7.35 29.11
CA THR A 110 18.15 7.57 30.48
C THR A 110 17.00 7.99 31.38
#